data_AF-A0A9X9FSI6-F1
#
_entry.id   AF-A0A9X9FSI6-F1
#
_cell.length_a   1.000
_cell.length_b   1.000
_cell.length_c   1.000
_cell.angle_alpha   90.00
_cell.angle_beta   90.00
_cell.angle_gamma   90.00
#
_symmetry.space_group_name_H-M   'P 1'
#
loop_
_entity.id
_entity.type
_entity.pdbx_description
1 polymer ?
#
loop_
_entity_poly.entity_id
_entity_poly.type
_entity_poly.pdbx_seq_one_letter_code
_entity_poly.pdbx_strand_id
1 'polypeptide(L)'
;MADIEKSARDRKRNGKPISPIALEAVRRFDALFDIERQINGLSAEERVKVRQEKSKPLFEDMHQWLIRERATLSSSSDVAKAMDYMLKRWEGFAHVLEDGRICLTNNAAERALRGIALGRRNWTFAGSQRGADRAAIMLTFIMTCRLNDVDPKAWLADVFARIADHPVSRLHELLPWHWKHASAANVELAA
;
A
#
# COMPACT_ATOMS: atom_id res chain seq x y z
N MET A 1 -18.74 8.06 2.74
CA MET A 1 -20.02 8.60 2.20
C MET A 1 -19.96 10.08 1.84
N ALA A 2 -19.55 11.00 2.75
CA ALA A 2 -19.59 12.44 2.49
C ALA A 2 -18.91 12.89 1.18
N ASP A 3 -17.74 12.36 0.83
CA ASP A 3 -17.01 12.79 -0.38
C ASP A 3 -17.54 12.20 -1.69
N ILE A 4 -18.15 11.01 -1.69
CA ILE A 4 -18.67 10.38 -2.92
C ILE A 4 -20.06 10.93 -3.25
N GLU A 5 -20.92 11.12 -2.25
CA GLU A 5 -22.22 11.77 -2.43
C GLU A 5 -22.07 13.26 -2.78
N LYS A 6 -21.08 13.93 -2.17
CA LYS A 6 -20.73 15.31 -2.53
C LYS A 6 -20.11 15.39 -3.93
N SER A 7 -19.20 14.47 -4.29
CA SER A 7 -18.67 14.38 -5.66
C SER A 7 -19.75 14.04 -6.70
N ALA A 8 -20.76 13.24 -6.33
CA ALA A 8 -21.92 12.94 -7.17
C ALA A 8 -22.80 14.18 -7.40
N ARG A 9 -22.98 15.01 -6.37
CA ARG A 9 -23.68 16.30 -6.46
C ARG A 9 -22.88 17.34 -7.24
N ASP A 10 -21.57 17.43 -7.01
CA ASP A 10 -20.67 18.41 -7.63
C ASP A 10 -20.41 18.11 -9.11
N ARG A 11 -20.35 16.83 -9.52
CA ARG A 11 -20.25 16.44 -10.95
C ARG A 11 -21.55 16.53 -11.73
N LYS A 12 -22.72 16.55 -11.06
CA LYS A 12 -24.01 16.83 -11.73
C LYS A 12 -24.00 18.21 -12.41
N ARG A 13 -23.11 19.11 -11.99
CA ARG A 13 -22.88 20.43 -12.58
C ARG A 13 -22.00 20.42 -13.85
N ASN A 14 -21.26 19.33 -14.15
CA ASN A 14 -20.32 19.29 -15.29
C ASN A 14 -20.00 17.90 -15.93
N GLY A 15 -20.74 16.80 -15.69
CA GLY A 15 -20.43 15.50 -16.34
C GLY A 15 -21.44 14.38 -16.14
N LYS A 16 -21.33 13.32 -16.98
CA LYS A 16 -22.20 12.14 -17.09
C LYS A 16 -22.72 11.62 -15.73
N PRO A 17 -24.01 11.20 -15.65
CA PRO A 17 -24.59 10.65 -14.42
C PRO A 17 -23.82 9.41 -13.94
N ILE A 18 -23.63 9.29 -12.63
CA ILE A 18 -22.99 8.11 -12.01
C ILE A 18 -23.93 6.92 -12.16
N SER A 19 -23.40 5.81 -12.69
CA SER A 19 -24.16 4.57 -12.81
C SER A 19 -24.60 4.06 -11.43
N PRO A 20 -25.88 3.67 -11.24
CA PRO A 20 -26.34 3.03 -10.01
C PRO A 20 -25.51 1.80 -9.60
N ILE A 21 -25.02 1.04 -10.58
CA ILE A 21 -24.13 -0.12 -10.38
C ILE A 21 -22.80 0.32 -9.74
N ALA A 22 -22.27 1.47 -10.16
CA ALA A 22 -21.03 1.99 -9.58
C ALA A 22 -21.22 2.43 -8.12
N LEU A 23 -22.37 3.01 -7.78
CA LEU A 23 -22.70 3.36 -6.39
C LEU A 23 -22.84 2.11 -5.53
N GLU A 24 -23.47 1.05 -6.04
CA GLU A 24 -23.60 -0.22 -5.33
C GLU A 24 -22.24 -0.90 -5.11
N ALA A 25 -21.36 -0.89 -6.11
CA ALA A 25 -19.98 -1.37 -5.96
C ALA A 25 -19.26 -0.65 -4.81
N VAL A 26 -19.38 0.68 -4.74
CA VAL A 26 -18.79 1.48 -3.65
C VAL A 26 -19.33 1.05 -2.29
N ARG A 27 -20.64 0.86 -2.14
CA ARG A 27 -21.23 0.40 -0.87
C ARG A 27 -20.69 -0.96 -0.43
N ARG A 28 -20.52 -1.89 -1.38
CA ARG A 28 -19.97 -3.22 -1.13
C ARG A 28 -18.51 -3.15 -0.67
N PHE A 29 -17.70 -2.30 -1.31
CA PHE A 29 -16.34 -2.05 -0.85
C PHE A 29 -16.29 -1.32 0.51
N ASP A 30 -17.19 -0.37 0.76
CA ASP A 30 -17.26 0.33 2.05
C ASP A 30 -17.48 -0.66 3.21
N ALA A 31 -18.37 -1.65 3.04
CA ALA A 31 -18.57 -2.71 4.04
C ALA A 31 -17.28 -3.52 4.32
N LEU A 32 -16.49 -3.81 3.29
CA LEU A 32 -15.18 -4.45 3.46
C LEU A 32 -14.20 -3.54 4.21
N PHE A 33 -14.20 -2.24 3.88
CA PHE A 33 -13.34 -1.26 4.56
C PHE A 33 -13.69 -1.04 6.02
N ASP A 34 -14.97 -1.14 6.38
CA ASP A 34 -15.40 -1.05 7.78
C ASP A 34 -14.84 -2.21 8.60
N ILE A 35 -14.76 -3.43 8.03
CA ILE A 35 -14.08 -4.56 8.66
C ILE A 35 -12.56 -4.30 8.73
N GLU A 36 -11.93 -3.89 7.62
CA GLU A 36 -10.48 -3.64 7.59
C GLU A 36 -10.04 -2.56 8.60
N ARG A 37 -10.86 -1.53 8.83
CA ARG A 37 -10.59 -0.51 9.86
C ARG A 37 -10.53 -1.10 11.26
N GLN A 38 -11.35 -2.10 11.57
CA GLN A 38 -11.39 -2.73 12.90
C GLN A 38 -10.21 -3.65 13.16
N ILE A 39 -9.62 -4.22 12.10
CA ILE A 39 -8.50 -5.18 12.20
C ILE A 39 -7.14 -4.55 11.88
N ASN A 40 -7.10 -3.25 11.61
CA ASN A 40 -5.86 -2.54 11.35
C ASN A 40 -5.02 -2.46 12.63
N GLY A 41 -3.74 -2.82 12.56
CA GLY A 41 -2.84 -2.90 13.71
C GLY A 41 -2.86 -4.24 14.45
N LEU A 42 -3.77 -5.16 14.11
CA LEU A 42 -3.74 -6.53 14.61
C LEU A 42 -2.66 -7.36 13.92
N SER A 43 -2.31 -8.50 14.52
CA SER A 43 -1.38 -9.46 13.94
C SER A 43 -1.91 -10.04 12.62
N ALA A 44 -1.02 -10.58 11.80
CA ALA A 44 -1.41 -11.21 10.53
C ALA A 44 -2.41 -12.36 10.75
N GLU A 45 -2.22 -13.15 11.81
CA GLU A 45 -3.09 -14.29 12.14
C GLU A 45 -4.51 -13.85 12.52
N GLU A 46 -4.63 -12.84 13.38
CA GLU A 46 -5.92 -12.27 13.78
C GLU A 46 -6.65 -11.65 12.59
N ARG A 47 -5.92 -10.96 11.72
CA ARG A 47 -6.49 -10.39 10.48
C ARG A 47 -7.07 -11.48 9.59
N VAL A 48 -6.35 -12.59 9.37
CA VAL A 48 -6.86 -13.73 8.57
C VAL A 48 -8.12 -14.30 9.22
N LYS A 49 -8.11 -14.53 10.54
CA LYS A 49 -9.28 -15.07 11.25
C LYS A 49 -10.53 -14.23 11.03
N VAL A 50 -10.43 -12.91 11.25
CA VAL A 50 -11.57 -12.00 11.04
C VAL A 50 -11.98 -11.93 9.57
N ARG A 51 -11.01 -11.95 8.64
CA ARG A 51 -11.32 -11.94 7.20
C ARG A 51 -12.07 -13.20 6.77
N GLN A 52 -11.68 -14.37 7.27
CA GLN A 52 -12.38 -15.62 6.97
C GLN A 52 -13.82 -15.61 7.52
N GLU A 53 -14.03 -15.04 8.70
CA GLU A 53 -15.35 -14.97 9.34
C GLU A 53 -16.27 -13.91 8.72
N LYS A 54 -15.75 -12.69 8.49
CA LYS A 54 -16.55 -11.51 8.14
C LYS A 54 -16.38 -11.05 6.69
N SER A 55 -15.14 -11.02 6.18
CA SER A 55 -14.87 -10.48 4.84
C SER A 55 -15.17 -11.48 3.73
N LYS A 56 -14.87 -12.77 3.93
CA LYS A 56 -15.09 -13.85 2.95
C LYS A 56 -16.53 -13.92 2.41
N PRO A 57 -17.59 -13.91 3.24
CA PRO A 57 -18.95 -13.92 2.70
C PRO A 57 -19.27 -12.68 1.85
N LEU A 58 -18.72 -11.51 2.21
CA LEU A 58 -18.90 -10.27 1.42
C LEU A 58 -18.14 -10.32 0.10
N PHE A 59 -16.94 -10.91 0.08
CA PHE A 59 -16.20 -11.16 -1.15
C PHE A 59 -17.00 -12.06 -2.08
N GLU A 60 -17.49 -13.20 -1.59
CA GLU A 60 -18.25 -14.13 -2.43
C GLU A 60 -19.53 -13.50 -2.98
N ASP A 61 -20.30 -12.80 -2.14
CA ASP A 61 -21.49 -12.09 -2.59
C ASP A 61 -21.15 -11.00 -3.63
N MET A 62 -20.07 -10.25 -3.43
CA MET A 62 -19.60 -9.25 -4.39
C MET A 62 -19.15 -9.89 -5.71
N HIS A 63 -18.49 -11.04 -5.68
CA HIS A 63 -18.08 -11.76 -6.89
C HIS A 63 -19.29 -12.18 -7.72
N GLN A 64 -20.26 -12.84 -7.07
CA GLN A 64 -21.47 -13.30 -7.72
C GLN A 64 -22.30 -12.13 -8.24
N TRP A 65 -22.38 -11.04 -7.48
CA TRP A 65 -23.03 -9.81 -7.91
C TRP A 65 -22.35 -9.21 -9.15
N LEU A 66 -21.02 -9.11 -9.17
CA LEU A 66 -20.28 -8.62 -10.35
C LEU A 66 -20.55 -9.49 -11.58
N ILE A 67 -20.57 -10.82 -11.45
CA ILE A 67 -20.87 -11.72 -12.58
C ILE A 67 -22.29 -11.48 -13.10
N ARG A 68 -23.29 -11.39 -12.21
CA ARG A 68 -24.70 -11.16 -12.59
C ARG A 68 -24.89 -9.82 -13.28
N GLU A 69 -24.41 -8.73 -12.69
CA GLU A 69 -24.53 -7.39 -13.27
C GLU A 69 -23.75 -7.28 -14.59
N ARG A 70 -22.62 -7.98 -14.73
CA ARG A 70 -21.84 -7.93 -15.97
C ARG A 70 -22.57 -8.60 -17.13
N ALA A 71 -23.40 -9.60 -16.86
CA ALA A 71 -24.21 -10.29 -17.86
C ALA A 71 -25.36 -9.42 -18.42
N THR A 72 -25.81 -8.41 -17.68
CA THR A 72 -26.89 -7.50 -18.12
C THR A 72 -26.39 -6.32 -18.96
N LEU A 73 -25.08 -6.08 -18.95
CA LEU A 73 -24.46 -4.91 -19.59
C LEU A 73 -23.93 -5.22 -20.99
N SER A 74 -24.09 -4.25 -21.89
CA SER A 74 -23.40 -4.26 -23.19
C SER A 74 -21.88 -4.15 -22.99
N SER A 75 -21.13 -4.85 -23.83
CA SER A 75 -19.65 -4.83 -23.85
C SER A 75 -19.06 -3.43 -24.12
N SER A 76 -19.84 -2.52 -24.72
CA SER A 76 -19.40 -1.15 -24.98
C SER A 76 -19.47 -0.23 -23.76
N SER A 77 -20.13 -0.66 -22.67
CA SER A 77 -20.28 0.11 -21.44
C SER A 77 -18.94 0.29 -20.70
N ASP A 78 -18.66 1.53 -20.28
CA ASP A 78 -17.47 1.82 -19.46
C ASP A 78 -17.50 1.08 -18.11
N VAL A 79 -18.70 0.84 -17.55
CA VAL A 79 -18.87 0.04 -16.33
C VAL A 79 -18.56 -1.43 -16.58
N ALA A 80 -18.98 -1.97 -17.73
CA ALA A 80 -18.68 -3.35 -18.11
C ALA A 80 -17.17 -3.59 -18.22
N LYS A 81 -16.42 -2.65 -18.82
CA LYS A 81 -14.96 -2.71 -18.89
C LYS A 81 -14.29 -2.75 -17.52
N ALA A 82 -14.77 -1.95 -16.57
CA ALA A 82 -14.25 -1.95 -15.20
C ALA A 82 -14.55 -3.28 -14.47
N MET A 83 -15.74 -3.83 -14.68
CA MET A 83 -16.12 -5.13 -14.13
C MET A 83 -15.28 -6.27 -14.73
N ASP A 84 -15.06 -6.28 -16.05
CA ASP A 84 -14.20 -7.25 -16.71
C ASP A 84 -12.76 -7.21 -16.17
N TYR A 85 -12.23 -6.01 -15.94
CA TYR A 85 -10.92 -5.82 -15.33
C TYR A 85 -10.86 -6.41 -13.91
N MET A 86 -11.89 -6.17 -13.10
CA MET A 86 -11.97 -6.69 -11.73
C MET A 86 -12.09 -8.22 -11.72
N LEU A 87 -13.03 -8.78 -12.50
CA LEU A 87 -13.29 -10.21 -12.59
C LEU A 87 -12.06 -10.98 -13.07
N LYS A 88 -11.33 -10.46 -14.06
CA LYS A 88 -10.06 -11.06 -14.53
C LYS A 88 -8.98 -11.14 -13.44
N ARG A 89 -9.06 -10.30 -12.41
CA ARG A 89 -8.07 -10.20 -11.32
C ARG A 89 -8.61 -10.68 -9.98
N TRP A 90 -9.79 -11.29 -9.98
CA TRP A 90 -10.51 -11.60 -8.75
C TRP A 90 -9.72 -12.50 -7.81
N GLU A 91 -9.11 -13.57 -8.33
CA GLU A 91 -8.27 -14.49 -7.54
C GLU A 91 -7.13 -13.77 -6.84
N GLY A 92 -6.39 -12.91 -7.56
CA GLY A 92 -5.31 -12.12 -6.98
C GLY A 92 -5.80 -11.09 -5.95
N PHE A 93 -6.98 -10.51 -6.15
CA PHE A 93 -7.61 -9.62 -5.18
C PHE A 93 -8.07 -10.37 -3.92
N ALA A 94 -8.63 -11.57 -4.07
CA ALA A 94 -9.13 -12.40 -2.98
C ALA A 94 -8.03 -12.99 -2.08
N HIS A 95 -6.77 -13.02 -2.54
CA HIS A 95 -5.64 -13.51 -1.74
C HIS A 95 -5.41 -12.74 -0.44
N VAL A 96 -5.93 -11.51 -0.34
CA VAL A 96 -5.98 -10.75 0.93
C VAL A 96 -6.71 -11.51 2.05
N LEU A 97 -7.64 -12.42 1.73
CA LEU A 97 -8.35 -13.24 2.71
C LEU A 97 -7.47 -14.32 3.34
N GLU A 98 -6.38 -14.70 2.66
CA GLU A 98 -5.50 -15.81 3.04
C GLU A 98 -4.24 -15.32 3.75
N ASP A 99 -3.74 -14.14 3.39
CA ASP A 99 -2.54 -13.56 3.99
C ASP A 99 -2.83 -12.23 4.71
N GLY A 100 -2.75 -12.27 6.04
CA GLY A 100 -2.93 -11.12 6.92
C GLY A 100 -1.87 -10.04 6.80
N ARG A 101 -0.78 -10.28 6.07
CA ARG A 101 0.25 -9.26 5.75
C ARG A 101 -0.20 -8.37 4.59
N ILE A 102 -1.10 -8.86 3.74
CA ILE A 102 -1.61 -8.12 2.59
C ILE A 102 -2.62 -7.09 3.07
N CYS A 103 -2.41 -5.83 2.66
CA CYS A 103 -3.37 -4.75 2.86
C CYS A 103 -4.40 -4.74 1.73
N LEU A 104 -5.67 -4.51 2.07
CA LEU A 104 -6.75 -4.41 1.07
C LEU A 104 -6.53 -3.23 0.09
N THR A 105 -5.74 -2.21 0.48
CA THR A 105 -5.36 -1.09 -0.38
C THR A 105 -3.86 -0.92 -0.48
N ASN A 106 -3.43 -0.37 -1.61
CA ASN A 106 -2.07 0.10 -1.86
C ASN A 106 -1.84 1.55 -1.38
N ASN A 107 -2.79 2.18 -0.69
CA ASN A 107 -2.73 3.60 -0.28
C ASN A 107 -1.44 3.95 0.47
N ALA A 108 -0.92 3.05 1.31
CA ALA A 108 0.36 3.25 1.99
C ALA A 108 1.53 3.32 1.00
N ALA A 109 1.59 2.40 0.04
CA ALA A 109 2.61 2.38 -0.99
C ALA A 109 2.51 3.61 -1.92
N GLU A 110 1.30 3.99 -2.34
CA GLU A 110 1.08 5.18 -3.17
C GLU A 110 1.52 6.47 -2.46
N ARG A 111 1.19 6.62 -1.16
CA ARG A 111 1.67 7.75 -0.36
C ARG A 111 3.20 7.79 -0.27
N ALA A 112 3.84 6.63 -0.08
CA ALA A 112 5.30 6.54 -0.06
C ALA A 112 5.95 6.93 -1.40
N LEU A 113 5.32 6.54 -2.53
CA LEU A 113 5.83 6.84 -3.88
C LEU A 113 5.51 8.26 -4.35
N ARG A 114 4.58 8.97 -3.69
CA ARG A 114 4.17 10.34 -4.10
C ARG A 114 5.35 11.31 -4.19
N GLY A 115 6.30 11.23 -3.27
CA GLY A 115 7.51 12.05 -3.30
C GLY A 115 8.35 11.83 -4.57
N ILE A 116 8.44 10.58 -5.03
CA ILE A 116 9.17 10.20 -6.26
C ILE A 116 8.41 10.70 -7.49
N ALA A 117 7.08 10.52 -7.51
CA ALA A 117 6.25 10.98 -8.62
C ALA A 117 6.29 12.51 -8.81
N LEU A 118 6.41 13.27 -7.74
CA LEU A 118 6.63 14.73 -7.80
C LEU A 118 8.09 15.05 -8.16
N GLY A 119 9.04 14.34 -7.54
CA GLY A 119 10.48 14.52 -7.72
C GLY A 119 10.94 14.32 -9.15
N ARG A 120 10.41 13.32 -9.89
CA ARG A 120 10.83 13.01 -11.27
C ARG A 120 10.70 14.19 -12.25
N ARG A 121 9.76 15.12 -12.02
CA ARG A 121 9.62 16.33 -12.85
C ARG A 121 10.66 17.40 -12.50
N ASN A 122 11.21 17.34 -11.28
CA ASN A 122 12.11 18.35 -10.73
C ASN A 122 13.58 17.87 -10.67
N TRP A 123 13.85 16.56 -10.79
CA TRP A 123 15.18 15.97 -10.80
C TRP A 123 15.80 16.02 -12.21
N THR A 124 15.98 17.23 -12.73
CA THR A 124 16.58 17.46 -14.06
C THR A 124 18.03 16.97 -14.18
N PHE A 125 18.68 16.68 -13.05
CA PHE A 125 20.03 16.10 -12.96
C PHE A 125 20.05 14.56 -13.10
N ALA A 126 18.91 13.88 -12.98
CA ALA A 126 18.81 12.42 -13.16
C ALA A 126 18.69 12.07 -14.66
N GLY A 127 19.70 12.46 -15.45
CA GLY A 127 19.70 12.35 -16.91
C GLY A 127 20.36 11.10 -17.50
N SER A 128 20.83 10.16 -16.67
CA SER A 128 21.48 8.93 -17.12
C SER A 128 21.00 7.72 -16.33
N GLN A 129 21.06 6.53 -16.95
CA GLN A 129 20.73 5.26 -16.27
C GLN A 129 21.55 5.08 -14.99
N ARG A 130 22.87 5.31 -15.05
CA ARG A 130 23.76 5.24 -13.88
C ARG A 130 23.35 6.21 -12.76
N GLY A 131 22.85 7.39 -13.13
CA GLY A 131 22.31 8.36 -12.17
C GLY A 131 21.02 7.88 -11.54
N ALA A 132 20.13 7.28 -12.33
CA ALA A 132 18.89 6.68 -11.85
C ALA A 132 19.14 5.52 -10.88
N ASP A 133 20.10 4.64 -11.19
CA ASP A 133 20.47 3.50 -10.32
C ASP A 133 20.98 4.00 -8.95
N ARG A 134 21.84 5.02 -8.93
CA ARG A 134 22.32 5.66 -7.69
C ARG A 134 21.19 6.31 -6.89
N ALA A 135 20.29 7.02 -7.57
CA ALA A 135 19.12 7.62 -6.93
C ALA A 135 18.21 6.55 -6.33
N ALA A 136 17.99 5.44 -7.02
CA ALA A 136 17.21 4.32 -6.52
C ALA A 136 17.83 3.70 -5.25
N ILE A 137 19.15 3.50 -5.22
CA ILE A 137 19.87 3.02 -4.02
C ILE A 137 19.65 3.97 -2.84
N MET A 138 19.89 5.28 -3.04
CA MET A 138 19.75 6.28 -1.98
C MET A 138 18.30 6.41 -1.48
N LEU A 139 17.33 6.42 -2.40
CA LEU A 139 15.91 6.47 -2.04
C LEU A 139 15.49 5.22 -1.25
N THR A 140 15.92 4.04 -1.69
CA THR A 140 15.63 2.78 -1.00
C THR A 140 16.20 2.83 0.41
N PHE A 141 17.47 3.22 0.57
CA PHE A 141 18.10 3.36 1.87
C PHE A 141 17.38 4.35 2.80
N ILE A 142 17.10 5.57 2.31
CA ILE A 142 16.42 6.61 3.09
C ILE A 142 15.01 6.16 3.50
N MET A 143 14.27 5.52 2.59
CA MET A 143 12.93 5.03 2.87
C MET A 143 12.96 3.88 3.88
N THR A 144 13.93 2.96 3.79
CA THR A 144 14.12 1.91 4.80
C THR A 144 14.41 2.51 6.18
N CYS A 145 15.28 3.51 6.28
CA CYS A 145 15.53 4.18 7.56
C CYS A 145 14.26 4.83 8.13
N ARG A 146 13.51 5.56 7.29
CA ARG A 146 12.24 6.19 7.69
C ARG A 146 11.20 5.18 8.16
N LEU A 147 11.08 4.02 7.50
CA LEU A 147 10.16 2.95 7.90
C LEU A 147 10.51 2.32 9.25
N ASN A 148 11.74 2.51 9.73
CA ASN A 148 12.22 1.99 11.02
C ASN A 148 12.41 3.10 12.07
N ASP A 149 11.95 4.33 11.78
CA ASP A 149 12.17 5.54 12.59
C ASP A 149 13.65 5.79 12.93
N VAL A 150 14.52 5.62 11.94
CA VAL A 150 15.95 5.89 12.03
C VAL A 150 16.28 7.13 11.23
N ASP A 151 17.08 8.06 11.80
CA ASP A 151 17.67 9.15 11.03
C ASP A 151 18.70 8.59 10.03
N PRO A 152 18.46 8.69 8.70
CA PRO A 152 19.38 8.17 7.71
C PRO A 152 20.79 8.76 7.83
N LYS A 153 20.92 10.01 8.29
CA LYS A 153 22.22 10.67 8.44
C LYS A 153 23.00 10.09 9.61
N ALA A 154 22.36 9.94 10.77
CA ALA A 154 22.97 9.32 11.94
C ALA A 154 23.44 7.90 11.66
N TRP A 155 22.60 7.11 10.99
CA TRP A 155 22.95 5.75 10.57
C TRP A 155 24.15 5.73 9.64
N LEU A 156 24.17 6.57 8.60
CA LEU A 156 25.29 6.62 7.64
C LEU A 156 26.60 7.01 8.32
N ALA A 157 26.56 7.99 9.21
CA ALA A 157 27.75 8.47 9.91
C ALA A 157 28.38 7.36 10.75
N ASP A 158 27.58 6.65 11.54
CA ASP A 158 28.06 5.55 12.39
C ASP A 158 28.51 4.35 11.55
N VAL A 159 27.72 3.93 10.55
CA VAL A 159 28.08 2.79 9.70
C VAL A 159 29.36 3.08 8.93
N PHE A 160 29.52 4.24 8.30
CA PHE A 160 30.76 4.57 7.60
C PHE A 160 31.98 4.66 8.52
N ALA A 161 31.81 5.03 9.79
CA ALA A 161 32.91 5.08 10.74
C ALA A 161 33.46 3.70 11.11
N ARG A 162 32.64 2.63 11.02
CA ARG A 162 33.04 1.28 11.50
C ARG A 162 32.97 0.16 10.45
N ILE A 163 32.39 0.41 9.28
CA ILE A 163 32.15 -0.65 8.28
C ILE A 163 33.44 -1.29 7.76
N ALA A 164 34.54 -0.56 7.71
CA ALA A 164 35.83 -1.07 7.24
C ALA A 164 36.37 -2.19 8.14
N ASP A 165 36.12 -2.09 9.45
CA ASP A 165 36.56 -3.05 10.46
C ASP A 165 35.44 -4.05 10.84
N HIS A 166 34.25 -3.92 10.26
CA HIS A 166 33.10 -4.76 10.60
C HIS A 166 33.14 -6.09 9.84
N PRO A 167 33.04 -7.25 10.52
CA PRO A 167 33.03 -8.54 9.85
C PRO A 167 31.88 -8.67 8.85
N VAL A 168 32.18 -9.16 7.63
CA VAL A 168 31.19 -9.36 6.56
C VAL A 168 30.03 -10.26 7.01
N SER A 169 30.32 -11.29 7.82
CA SER A 169 29.30 -12.18 8.40
C SER A 169 28.29 -11.48 9.30
N ARG A 170 28.62 -10.29 9.82
CA ARG A 170 27.81 -9.51 10.74
C ARG A 170 27.20 -8.25 10.12
N LEU A 171 27.25 -8.07 8.80
CA LEU A 171 26.67 -6.90 8.15
C LEU A 171 25.17 -6.71 8.46
N HIS A 172 24.46 -7.80 8.74
CA HIS A 172 23.05 -7.75 9.14
C HIS A 172 22.83 -6.93 10.42
N GLU A 173 23.81 -6.84 11.34
CA GLU A 173 23.74 -6.00 12.54
C GLU A 173 23.70 -4.50 12.22
N LEU A 174 24.22 -4.12 11.04
CA LEU A 174 24.21 -2.73 10.60
C LEU A 174 22.85 -2.33 10.01
N LEU A 175 21.93 -3.25 9.74
CA LEU A 175 20.63 -2.91 9.15
C LEU A 175 19.85 -1.95 10.06
N PRO A 176 19.10 -0.96 9.53
CA PRO A 176 18.52 0.12 10.32
C PRO A 176 17.73 -0.34 11.56
N TRP A 177 16.97 -1.43 11.47
CA TRP A 177 16.23 -1.98 12.60
C TRP A 177 17.14 -2.56 13.69
N HIS A 178 18.18 -3.32 13.35
CA HIS A 178 19.14 -3.83 14.33
C HIS A 178 20.01 -2.73 14.93
N TRP A 179 20.44 -1.77 14.09
CA TRP A 179 21.21 -0.61 14.51
C TRP A 179 20.49 0.22 15.58
N LYS A 180 19.17 0.44 15.41
CA LYS A 180 18.34 1.16 16.36
C LYS A 180 18.31 0.47 17.73
N HIS A 181 18.12 -0.84 17.76
CA HIS A 181 18.09 -1.62 19.01
C HIS A 181 19.44 -1.57 19.73
N ALA A 182 20.54 -1.74 19.00
CA ALA A 182 21.89 -1.68 19.57
C ALA A 182 22.25 -0.27 20.09
N SER A 183 21.86 0.78 19.36
CA SER A 183 22.09 2.16 19.77
C SER A 183 21.30 2.52 21.04
N ALA A 184 20.04 2.07 21.16
CA ALA A 184 19.25 2.28 22.37
C ALA A 184 19.86 1.59 23.60
N ALA A 185 20.31 0.33 23.46
CA ALA A 185 20.96 -0.41 24.54
C ALA A 185 22.26 0.27 25.01
N ASN A 186 23.05 0.84 24.09
CA ASN A 186 24.29 1.54 24.43
C ASN A 186 24.05 2.86 25.17
N VAL A 187 22.92 3.54 24.94
CA VAL A 187 22.55 4.76 25.67
C VAL A 187 22.11 4.43 27.10
N GLU A 188 21.36 3.34 27.30
CA GLU A 188 20.95 2.89 28.64
C GLU A 188 22.13 2.39 29.49
N LEU A 189 23.14 1.78 28.88
CA LEU A 189 24.36 1.35 29.57
C LEU A 189 25.31 2.50 29.96
N ALA A 190 25.14 3.67 29.35
CA ALA A 190 25.96 4.86 29.59
C ALA A 190 25.31 5.88 30.55
N ALA A 191 24.08 5.62 31.02
CA ALA A 191 23.32 6.44 31.96
C ALA A 191 23.36 5.84 33.38
#